data_AF-A0A4U2ZCT1-F1
#
_entry.id   AF-A0A4U2ZCT1-F1
#
_cell.length_a   1.000
_cell.length_b   1.000
_cell.length_c   1.000
_cell.angle_alpha   90.00
_cell.angle_beta   90.00
_cell.angle_gamma   90.00
#
_symmetry.space_group_name_H-M   'P 1'
#
loop_
_entity.id
_entity.type
_entity.pdbx_description
1 polymer ?
#
loop_
_entity_poly.entity_id
_entity_poly.type
_entity_poly.pdbx_seq_one_letter_code
_entity_poly.pdbx_strand_id
1 'polypeptide(L)'
;MDQFKFEVKNMGLNFYIPIIIFLVVFCSLFFLPAEQYELQLLIFLQTVFVPFSAWWSIYLVYELYQNQSEEILLLCYPRNLILNFIKFESIFIIMLALIVATFYVILPDVSIFKLLILLISQALLISSLGLLLAIFFKNIETPFMIIVLYIATELLTLGDVFLWPHMFFFDFNFTFREIVFYAISSMLLITVSLYLSYVNVRTIERKII
;
A
#
# COMPACT_ATOMS: atom_id res chain seq x y z
N MET A 1 -17.81 -12.35 -18.02
CA MET A 1 -16.54 -11.60 -18.16
C MET A 1 -15.86 -11.66 -16.81
N ASP A 2 -14.64 -12.20 -16.71
CA ASP A 2 -13.97 -12.39 -15.41
C ASP A 2 -13.86 -11.05 -14.68
N GLN A 3 -14.29 -10.99 -13.42
CA GLN A 3 -14.34 -9.76 -12.61
C GLN A 3 -12.98 -9.02 -12.59
N PHE A 4 -11.88 -9.77 -12.61
CA PHE A 4 -10.53 -9.22 -12.72
C PHE A 4 -10.27 -8.49 -14.05
N LYS A 5 -10.69 -9.07 -15.19
CA LYS A 5 -10.54 -8.43 -16.50
C LYS A 5 -11.34 -7.13 -16.58
N PHE A 6 -12.51 -7.09 -15.95
CA PHE A 6 -13.30 -5.87 -15.84
C PHE A 6 -12.56 -4.79 -15.05
N GLU A 7 -12.03 -5.11 -13.87
CA GLU A 7 -11.29 -4.15 -13.04
C GLU A 7 -10.02 -3.62 -13.69
N VAL A 8 -9.22 -4.50 -14.32
CA VAL A 8 -8.02 -4.08 -15.07
C VAL A 8 -8.40 -3.16 -16.23
N LYS A 9 -9.47 -3.50 -16.97
CA LYS A 9 -9.96 -2.66 -18.07
C LYS A 9 -10.44 -1.29 -17.57
N ASN A 10 -11.09 -1.24 -16.42
CA ASN A 10 -11.56 0.00 -15.82
C ASN A 10 -10.40 0.91 -15.40
N MET A 11 -9.40 0.36 -14.69
CA MET A 11 -8.21 1.12 -14.30
C MET A 11 -7.39 1.58 -15.51
N GLY A 12 -7.46 0.88 -16.64
CA GLY A 12 -6.78 1.24 -17.88
C GLY A 12 -5.27 1.27 -17.70
N LEU A 13 -4.61 2.35 -18.13
CA LEU A 13 -3.16 2.52 -17.97
C LEU A 13 -2.73 2.61 -16.50
N ASN A 14 -3.61 3.07 -15.60
CA ASN A 14 -3.28 3.21 -14.18
C ASN A 14 -3.05 1.87 -13.49
N PHE A 15 -3.56 0.76 -14.05
CA PHE A 15 -3.27 -0.58 -13.55
C PHE A 15 -1.77 -0.92 -13.61
N TYR A 16 -1.07 -0.44 -14.64
CA TYR A 16 0.33 -0.80 -14.89
C TYR A 16 1.33 0.03 -14.09
N ILE A 17 0.91 1.12 -13.44
CA ILE A 17 1.80 2.03 -12.70
C ILE A 17 2.60 1.27 -11.61
N PRO A 18 1.99 0.51 -10.68
CA PRO A 18 2.77 -0.23 -9.67
C PRO A 18 3.74 -1.25 -10.28
N ILE A 19 3.39 -1.84 -11.42
CA ILE A 19 4.23 -2.81 -12.14
C ILE A 19 5.46 -2.11 -12.75
N ILE A 20 5.27 -0.93 -13.34
CA ILE A 20 6.37 -0.13 -13.88
C ILE A 20 7.32 0.29 -12.76
N ILE A 21 6.78 0.77 -11.63
CA ILE A 21 7.59 1.14 -10.47
C ILE A 21 8.32 -0.08 -9.90
N PHE A 22 7.66 -1.23 -9.79
CA PHE A 22 8.31 -2.49 -9.43
C PHE A 22 9.51 -2.78 -10.34
N LEU A 23 9.35 -2.70 -11.66
CA LEU A 23 10.44 -2.95 -12.60
C LEU A 23 11.60 -1.95 -12.43
N VAL A 24 11.31 -0.67 -12.22
CA VAL A 24 12.34 0.35 -11.97
C VAL A 24 13.13 0.04 -10.69
N VAL A 25 12.43 -0.25 -9.59
CA VAL A 25 13.04 -0.59 -8.30
C VAL A 25 13.83 -1.88 -8.41
N PHE A 26 13.24 -2.92 -9.01
CA PHE A 26 13.87 -4.22 -9.20
C PHE A 26 15.16 -4.13 -10.04
N CYS A 27 15.13 -3.40 -11.16
CA CYS A 27 16.31 -3.14 -11.97
C CYS A 27 17.38 -2.37 -11.18
N SER A 28 16.98 -1.37 -10.39
CA SER A 28 17.93 -0.55 -9.61
C SER A 28 18.80 -1.36 -8.65
N LEU A 29 18.28 -2.49 -8.13
CA LEU A 29 19.04 -3.40 -7.27
C LEU A 29 20.26 -4.03 -7.96
N PHE A 30 20.24 -4.18 -9.29
CA PHE A 30 21.36 -4.75 -10.04
C PHE A 30 22.39 -3.70 -10.46
N PHE A 31 22.02 -2.42 -10.51
CA PHE A 31 22.90 -1.34 -10.96
C PHE A 31 23.57 -0.60 -9.81
N LEU A 32 23.01 -0.63 -8.61
CA LEU A 32 23.55 0.04 -7.43
C LEU A 32 24.44 -0.92 -6.61
N PRO A 33 25.65 -0.50 -6.21
CA PRO A 33 26.50 -1.30 -5.35
C PRO A 33 25.89 -1.36 -3.94
N ALA A 34 25.18 -2.45 -3.63
CA ALA A 34 24.34 -2.51 -2.44
C ALA A 34 25.11 -2.38 -1.12
N GLU A 35 26.34 -2.92 -1.03
CA GLU A 35 27.19 -2.82 0.18
C GLU A 35 27.48 -1.36 0.59
N GLN A 36 27.41 -0.41 -0.34
CA GLN A 36 27.63 1.02 -0.06
C GLN A 36 26.34 1.78 0.24
N TYR A 37 25.19 1.23 -0.17
CA TYR A 37 23.91 1.93 -0.18
C TYR A 37 22.79 1.15 0.51
N GLU A 38 23.11 0.22 1.40
CA GLU A 38 22.13 -0.67 2.06
C GLU A 38 20.98 0.13 2.70
N LEU A 39 21.32 1.17 3.46
CA LEU A 39 20.36 2.00 4.17
C LEU A 39 19.51 2.82 3.20
N GLN A 40 20.15 3.39 2.18
CA GLN A 40 19.49 4.19 1.16
C GLN A 40 18.51 3.34 0.35
N LEU A 41 18.86 2.08 0.05
CA LEU A 41 17.97 1.13 -0.61
C LEU A 41 16.79 0.76 0.28
N LEU A 42 17.01 0.53 1.58
CA LEU A 42 15.93 0.28 2.54
C LEU A 42 14.96 1.47 2.62
N ILE A 43 15.49 2.70 2.76
CA ILE A 43 14.68 3.93 2.79
C ILE A 43 13.94 4.11 1.47
N PHE A 44 14.59 3.87 0.34
CA PHE A 44 13.98 3.95 -0.99
C PHE A 44 12.83 2.95 -1.15
N LEU A 45 13.00 1.71 -0.71
CA LEU A 45 11.91 0.72 -0.72
C LEU A 45 10.72 1.17 0.11
N GLN A 46 10.97 1.62 1.33
CA GLN A 46 9.93 2.06 2.26
C GLN A 46 9.20 3.32 1.80
N THR A 47 9.91 4.29 1.21
CA THR A 47 9.35 5.61 0.91
C THR A 47 8.91 5.79 -0.54
N VAL A 48 9.39 4.93 -1.45
CA VAL A 48 9.02 4.98 -2.86
C VAL A 48 8.21 3.76 -3.25
N PHE A 49 8.72 2.54 -3.04
CA PHE A 49 8.03 1.35 -3.54
C PHE A 49 6.77 1.00 -2.73
N VAL A 50 6.90 0.88 -1.41
CA VAL A 50 5.81 0.45 -0.51
C VAL A 50 4.56 1.33 -0.62
N PRO A 51 4.64 2.67 -0.77
CA PRO A 51 3.47 3.52 -0.95
C PRO A 51 2.61 3.20 -2.18
N PHE A 52 3.20 2.64 -3.24
CA PHE A 52 2.43 2.18 -4.41
C PHE A 52 1.54 0.97 -4.12
N SER A 53 1.64 0.34 -2.95
CA SER A 53 0.64 -0.63 -2.48
C SER A 53 -0.78 -0.02 -2.45
N ALA A 54 -0.90 1.25 -2.05
CA ALA A 54 -2.20 1.93 -2.03
C ALA A 54 -2.78 2.21 -3.42
N TRP A 55 -1.99 2.10 -4.48
CA TRP A 55 -2.42 2.51 -5.81
C TRP A 55 -3.64 1.74 -6.27
N TRP A 56 -3.57 0.41 -6.35
CA TRP A 56 -4.72 -0.40 -6.76
C TRP A 56 -5.87 -0.28 -5.78
N SER A 57 -5.58 -0.19 -4.49
CA SER A 57 -6.58 -0.05 -3.43
C SER A 57 -7.39 1.26 -3.54
N ILE A 58 -6.77 2.36 -3.97
CA ILE A 58 -7.44 3.64 -4.26
C ILE A 58 -8.20 3.60 -5.59
N TYR A 59 -7.77 2.78 -6.56
CA TYR A 59 -8.37 2.65 -7.90
C TYR A 59 -9.47 1.58 -8.02
N LEU A 60 -9.57 0.64 -7.07
CA LEU A 60 -10.90 0.15 -6.64
C LEU A 60 -11.72 1.41 -6.31
N VAL A 61 -13.02 1.51 -6.26
CA VAL A 61 -13.73 2.79 -5.97
C VAL A 61 -13.56 3.95 -6.97
N TYR A 62 -12.55 3.98 -7.85
CA TYR A 62 -12.41 5.01 -8.90
C TYR A 62 -13.69 5.17 -9.73
N GLU A 63 -14.24 4.04 -10.16
CA GLU A 63 -15.46 3.97 -10.97
C GLU A 63 -16.70 4.49 -10.25
N LEU A 64 -16.72 4.37 -8.91
CA LEU A 64 -17.81 4.89 -8.09
C LEU A 64 -17.84 6.41 -8.14
N TYR A 65 -16.68 7.06 -8.11
CA TYR A 65 -16.58 8.50 -7.92
C TYR A 65 -16.36 9.31 -9.21
N GLN A 66 -15.63 8.76 -10.19
CA GLN A 66 -15.26 9.52 -11.40
C GLN A 66 -16.38 9.56 -12.46
N ASN A 67 -17.15 8.48 -12.59
CA ASN A 67 -18.12 8.34 -13.68
C ASN A 67 -19.55 8.74 -13.29
N GLN A 68 -19.78 9.20 -12.05
CA GLN A 68 -21.12 9.50 -11.51
C GLN A 68 -22.13 8.33 -11.64
N SER A 69 -21.65 7.13 -11.96
CA SER A 69 -22.42 5.88 -12.07
C SER A 69 -22.72 5.27 -10.70
N GLU A 70 -22.81 6.10 -9.67
CA GLU A 70 -23.02 5.72 -8.27
C GLU A 70 -24.23 4.79 -8.17
N GLU A 71 -25.33 5.14 -8.82
CA GLU A 71 -26.62 4.44 -8.71
C GLU A 71 -26.61 2.97 -9.15
N ILE A 72 -25.79 2.60 -10.15
CA ILE A 72 -25.76 1.23 -10.71
C ILE A 72 -24.61 0.40 -10.12
N LEU A 73 -23.46 1.02 -9.87
CA LEU A 73 -22.26 0.31 -9.42
C LEU A 73 -22.21 0.10 -7.89
N LEU A 74 -22.89 0.94 -7.10
CA LEU A 74 -22.96 0.80 -5.63
C LEU A 74 -23.61 -0.50 -5.17
N LEU A 75 -24.53 -1.09 -5.96
CA LEU A 75 -25.21 -2.35 -5.60
C LEU A 75 -24.29 -3.57 -5.68
N CYS A 76 -23.22 -3.50 -6.48
CA CYS A 76 -22.30 -4.63 -6.71
C CYS A 76 -20.96 -4.48 -5.97
N TYR A 77 -20.53 -3.24 -5.71
CA TYR A 77 -19.21 -2.93 -5.16
C TYR A 77 -18.95 -3.37 -3.71
N PRO A 78 -19.84 -3.14 -2.72
CA PRO A 78 -19.53 -3.40 -1.32
C PRO A 78 -19.35 -4.88 -1.02
N ARG A 79 -20.01 -5.76 -1.78
CA ARG A 79 -19.96 -7.21 -1.54
C ARG A 79 -18.56 -7.78 -1.83
N ASN A 80 -17.87 -7.23 -2.82
CA ASN A 80 -16.58 -7.77 -3.28
C ASN A 80 -15.39 -6.85 -2.95
N LEU A 81 -15.59 -5.70 -2.31
CA LEU A 81 -14.54 -4.74 -1.99
C LEU A 81 -13.34 -5.40 -1.29
N ILE A 82 -13.59 -6.15 -0.22
CA ILE A 82 -12.53 -6.80 0.57
C ILE A 82 -11.84 -7.91 -0.23
N LEU A 83 -12.59 -8.70 -1.02
CA LEU A 83 -12.01 -9.74 -1.86
C LEU A 83 -11.12 -9.14 -2.96
N ASN A 84 -11.53 -8.01 -3.53
CA ASN A 84 -10.76 -7.30 -4.53
C ASN A 84 -9.52 -6.64 -3.94
N PHE A 85 -9.63 -6.06 -2.75
CA PHE A 85 -8.49 -5.58 -1.97
C PHE A 85 -7.47 -6.71 -1.78
N ILE A 86 -7.88 -7.85 -1.20
CA ILE A 86 -7.00 -9.00 -0.98
C ILE A 86 -6.34 -9.48 -2.28
N LYS A 87 -7.09 -9.52 -3.38
CA LYS A 87 -6.59 -9.93 -4.69
C LYS A 87 -5.48 -9.00 -5.19
N PHE A 88 -5.68 -7.68 -5.20
CA PHE A 88 -4.65 -6.76 -5.68
C PHE A 88 -3.45 -6.67 -4.73
N GLU A 89 -3.70 -6.68 -3.42
CA GLU A 89 -2.63 -6.71 -2.42
C GLU A 89 -1.79 -8.00 -2.52
N SER A 90 -2.41 -9.14 -2.83
CA SER A 90 -1.65 -10.40 -3.02
C SER A 90 -0.66 -10.31 -4.18
N ILE A 91 -1.03 -9.62 -5.27
CA ILE A 91 -0.13 -9.37 -6.40
C ILE A 91 1.00 -8.44 -5.96
N PHE A 92 0.69 -7.39 -5.18
CA PHE A 92 1.70 -6.47 -4.66
C PHE A 92 2.68 -7.17 -3.71
N ILE A 93 2.19 -8.03 -2.82
CA ILE A 93 3.02 -8.81 -1.89
C ILE A 93 3.95 -9.75 -2.65
N ILE A 94 3.51 -10.36 -3.76
CA ILE A 94 4.40 -11.19 -4.60
C ILE A 94 5.53 -10.35 -5.19
N MET A 95 5.22 -9.16 -5.73
CA MET A 95 6.22 -8.23 -6.25
C MET A 95 7.21 -7.79 -5.15
N LEU A 96 6.71 -7.46 -3.96
CA LEU A 96 7.51 -7.12 -2.80
C LEU A 96 8.42 -8.28 -2.37
N ALA A 97 7.89 -9.51 -2.31
CA ALA A 97 8.66 -10.70 -1.93
C ALA A 97 9.80 -10.98 -2.92
N LEU A 98 9.60 -10.72 -4.22
CA LEU A 98 10.65 -10.82 -5.23
C LEU A 98 11.76 -9.79 -5.00
N ILE A 99 11.41 -8.53 -4.71
CA ILE A 99 12.40 -7.49 -4.37
C ILE A 99 13.20 -7.89 -3.13
N VAL A 100 12.53 -8.32 -2.07
CA VAL A 100 13.19 -8.72 -0.81
C VAL A 100 14.08 -9.95 -1.01
N ALA A 101 13.66 -10.92 -1.81
CA ALA A 101 14.49 -12.07 -2.16
C ALA A 101 15.76 -11.67 -2.91
N THR A 102 15.65 -10.74 -3.88
CA THR A 102 16.81 -10.19 -4.58
C THR A 102 17.71 -9.39 -3.64
N PHE A 103 17.13 -8.59 -2.74
CA PHE A 103 17.88 -7.83 -1.74
C PHE A 103 18.74 -8.75 -0.86
N TYR A 104 18.21 -9.89 -0.43
CA TYR A 104 18.95 -10.87 0.36
C TYR A 104 20.12 -11.52 -0.38
N VAL A 105 19.97 -11.80 -1.69
CA VAL A 105 21.06 -12.35 -2.50
C VAL A 105 22.25 -11.39 -2.55
N ILE A 106 21.98 -10.09 -2.51
CA ILE A 106 23.00 -9.05 -2.58
C ILE A 106 23.51 -8.69 -1.17
N LEU A 107 22.66 -8.76 -0.15
CA LEU A 107 22.95 -8.40 1.25
C LEU A 107 22.55 -9.54 2.21
N PRO A 108 23.40 -10.59 2.34
CA PRO A 108 23.06 -11.80 3.07
C PRO A 108 22.97 -11.60 4.60
N ASP A 109 23.58 -10.53 5.13
CA ASP A 109 23.60 -10.24 6.57
C ASP A 109 22.25 -9.66 7.08
N VAL A 110 21.37 -9.23 6.17
CA VAL A 110 20.06 -8.69 6.51
C VAL A 110 19.05 -9.82 6.73
N SER A 111 18.37 -9.79 7.87
CA SER A 111 17.32 -10.77 8.17
C SER A 111 16.09 -10.59 7.27
N ILE A 112 15.93 -11.49 6.29
CA ILE A 112 14.78 -11.53 5.37
C ILE A 112 13.44 -11.50 6.10
N PHE A 113 13.31 -12.32 7.15
CA PHE A 113 12.06 -12.45 7.88
C PHE A 113 11.65 -11.13 8.53
N LYS A 114 12.60 -10.42 9.14
CA LYS A 114 12.36 -9.09 9.71
C LYS A 114 11.90 -8.10 8.65
N LEU A 115 12.60 -8.09 7.51
CA LEU A 115 12.32 -7.17 6.40
C LEU A 115 10.95 -7.44 5.77
N LEU A 116 10.59 -8.71 5.53
CA LEU A 116 9.27 -9.09 5.01
C LEU A 116 8.15 -8.68 5.96
N ILE A 117 8.26 -8.99 7.25
CA ILE A 117 7.23 -8.62 8.23
C ILE A 117 7.04 -7.10 8.24
N LEU A 118 8.14 -6.34 8.25
CA LEU A 118 8.11 -4.89 8.21
C LEU A 118 7.40 -4.35 6.96
N LEU A 119 7.92 -4.69 5.77
CA LEU A 119 7.46 -4.12 4.51
C LEU A 119 6.04 -4.59 4.14
N ILE A 120 5.66 -5.84 4.45
CA ILE A 120 4.29 -6.33 4.25
C ILE A 120 3.33 -5.58 5.17
N SER A 121 3.69 -5.36 6.44
CA SER A 121 2.85 -4.62 7.38
C SER A 121 2.67 -3.17 6.95
N GLN A 122 3.72 -2.52 6.46
CA GLN A 122 3.64 -1.17 5.88
C GLN A 122 2.76 -1.12 4.63
N ALA A 123 2.96 -2.04 3.68
CA ALA A 123 2.18 -2.10 2.44
C ALA A 123 0.69 -2.24 2.74
N LEU A 124 0.31 -3.20 3.58
CA LEU A 124 -1.09 -3.41 3.96
C LEU A 124 -1.69 -2.23 4.73
N LEU A 125 -0.90 -1.57 5.57
CA LEU A 125 -1.35 -0.40 6.32
C LEU A 125 -1.60 0.80 5.40
N ILE A 126 -0.65 1.12 4.52
CA ILE A 126 -0.80 2.20 3.55
C ILE A 126 -1.95 1.92 2.59
N SER A 127 -2.09 0.68 2.11
CA SER A 127 -3.16 0.34 1.17
C SER A 127 -4.55 0.37 1.79
N SER A 128 -4.71 -0.15 3.01
CA SER A 128 -5.98 -0.07 3.74
C SER A 128 -6.37 1.36 4.12
N LEU A 129 -5.40 2.21 4.50
CA LEU A 129 -5.64 3.64 4.75
C LEU A 129 -5.97 4.38 3.45
N GLY A 130 -5.24 4.11 2.36
CA GLY A 130 -5.51 4.70 1.05
C GLY A 130 -6.93 4.42 0.58
N LEU A 131 -7.38 3.17 0.71
CA LEU A 131 -8.76 2.78 0.41
C LEU A 131 -9.77 3.54 1.29
N LEU A 132 -9.54 3.60 2.60
CA LEU A 132 -10.42 4.31 3.54
C LEU A 132 -10.54 5.79 3.17
N LEU A 133 -9.42 6.45 2.91
CA LEU A 133 -9.36 7.86 2.53
C LEU A 133 -10.08 8.09 1.19
N ALA A 134 -9.87 7.21 0.20
CA ALA A 134 -10.55 7.29 -1.09
C ALA A 134 -12.08 7.25 -0.93
N ILE A 135 -12.57 6.35 -0.07
CA ILE A 135 -14.00 6.21 0.23
C ILE A 135 -14.54 7.41 1.02
N PHE A 136 -13.79 7.87 2.01
CA PHE A 136 -14.19 8.95 2.90
C PHE A 136 -14.29 10.29 2.17
N PHE A 137 -13.27 10.63 1.36
CA PHE A 137 -13.25 11.86 0.56
C PHE A 137 -14.04 11.75 -0.75
N LYS A 138 -14.46 10.53 -1.13
CA LYS A 138 -15.13 10.23 -2.41
C LYS A 138 -14.32 10.75 -3.61
N ASN A 139 -13.00 10.64 -3.52
CA ASN A 139 -12.07 11.16 -4.52
C ASN A 139 -10.78 10.34 -4.45
N ILE A 140 -10.20 10.03 -5.62
CA ILE A 140 -8.93 9.28 -5.71
C ILE A 140 -7.68 10.15 -5.59
N GLU A 141 -7.76 11.45 -5.88
CA GLU A 141 -6.61 12.37 -5.84
C GLU A 141 -6.24 12.75 -4.40
N THR A 142 -7.24 13.01 -3.56
CA THR A 142 -7.06 13.36 -2.15
C THR A 142 -6.26 12.32 -1.35
N PRO A 143 -6.57 11.01 -1.39
CA PRO A 143 -5.79 10.00 -0.67
C PRO A 143 -4.33 9.94 -1.15
N PHE A 144 -4.06 10.09 -2.46
CA PHE A 144 -2.69 10.14 -2.96
C PHE A 144 -1.93 11.34 -2.39
N MET A 145 -2.53 12.54 -2.37
CA MET A 145 -1.90 13.72 -1.80
C MET A 145 -1.58 13.54 -0.31
N ILE A 146 -2.51 12.97 0.47
CA ILE A 146 -2.31 12.71 1.90
C ILE A 146 -1.17 11.73 2.12
N ILE A 147 -1.12 10.63 1.35
CA ILE A 147 -0.05 9.62 1.45
C ILE A 147 1.31 10.25 1.13
N VAL A 148 1.40 11.01 0.02
CA VAL A 148 2.65 11.70 -0.37
C VAL A 148 3.10 12.69 0.69
N LEU A 149 2.17 13.49 1.23
CA LEU A 149 2.49 14.47 2.27
C LEU A 149 2.93 13.81 3.57
N TYR A 150 2.31 12.69 3.95
CA TYR A 150 2.72 11.89 5.10
C TYR A 150 4.15 11.36 4.93
N ILE A 151 4.46 10.71 3.80
CA ILE A 151 5.80 10.17 3.51
C ILE A 151 6.85 11.28 3.47
N ALA A 152 6.56 12.40 2.80
CA ALA A 152 7.47 13.53 2.74
C ALA A 152 7.76 14.10 4.13
N THR A 153 6.74 14.18 4.99
CA THR A 153 6.91 14.65 6.36
C THR A 153 7.76 13.68 7.18
N GLU A 154 7.48 12.38 7.11
CA GLU A 154 8.27 11.34 7.79
C GLU A 154 9.74 11.35 7.32
N LEU A 155 9.98 11.47 6.01
CA LEU A 155 11.34 11.52 5.45
C LEU A 155 12.10 12.77 5.89
N LEU A 156 11.46 13.95 5.89
CA LEU A 156 12.08 15.21 6.27
C LEU A 156 12.34 15.32 7.78
N THR A 157 11.53 14.65 8.58
CA THR A 157 11.59 14.71 10.03
C THR A 157 12.28 13.50 10.65
N LEU A 158 12.65 12.51 9.83
CA LEU A 158 13.18 11.21 10.28
C LEU A 158 12.28 10.53 11.33
N GLY A 159 10.98 10.82 11.29
CA GLY A 159 9.98 10.36 12.24
C GLY A 159 9.72 11.31 13.43
N ASP A 160 10.52 12.36 13.67
CA ASP A 160 10.46 13.11 14.93
C ASP A 160 9.16 13.90 15.22
N VAL A 161 8.26 14.04 14.23
CA VAL A 161 7.08 14.92 14.34
C VAL A 161 5.79 14.21 14.77
N PHE A 162 5.58 12.94 14.43
CA PHE A 162 4.31 12.26 14.71
C PHE A 162 4.40 11.37 15.96
N LEU A 163 3.52 11.60 16.95
CA LEU A 163 3.43 10.82 18.21
C LEU A 163 2.78 9.42 18.06
N TRP A 164 2.65 8.93 16.84
CA TRP A 164 1.98 7.68 16.48
C TRP A 164 3.08 6.67 16.15
N PRO A 165 2.82 5.35 16.17
CA PRO A 165 3.85 4.38 15.77
C PRO A 165 4.38 4.73 14.38
N HIS A 166 5.67 5.08 14.28
CA HIS A 166 6.27 5.47 13.01
C HIS A 166 6.10 4.35 12.00
N MET A 167 5.56 4.72 10.84
CA MET A 167 5.33 3.74 9.79
C MET A 167 6.66 3.31 9.16
N PHE A 168 7.68 4.16 9.19
CA PHE A 168 8.97 3.96 8.53
C PHE A 168 10.12 3.80 9.52
N PHE A 169 11.11 2.99 9.15
CA PHE A 169 12.33 2.77 9.90
C PHE A 169 13.51 3.32 9.09
N PHE A 170 14.26 4.25 9.66
CA PHE A 170 15.40 4.92 9.00
C PHE A 170 16.77 4.36 9.42
N ASP A 171 16.79 3.17 10.02
CA ASP A 171 18.00 2.44 10.44
C ASP A 171 17.71 0.92 10.44
N PHE A 172 18.75 0.08 10.34
CA PHE A 172 18.70 -1.38 10.46
C PHE A 172 18.76 -1.89 11.91
N ASN A 173 19.02 -1.02 12.89
CA ASN A 173 19.14 -1.39 14.31
C ASN A 173 17.82 -1.75 15.01
N PHE A 174 16.79 -2.16 14.26
CA PHE A 174 15.51 -2.56 14.85
C PHE A 174 15.58 -3.95 15.48
N THR A 175 15.02 -4.06 16.68
CA THR A 175 14.90 -5.33 17.38
C THR A 175 13.74 -6.16 16.81
N PHE A 176 13.83 -7.49 16.92
CA PHE A 176 12.71 -8.36 16.53
C PHE A 176 11.42 -8.00 17.28
N ARG A 177 11.54 -7.58 18.54
CA ARG A 177 10.41 -7.14 19.37
C ARG A 177 9.73 -5.89 18.81
N GLU A 178 10.50 -4.91 18.35
CA GLU A 178 9.96 -3.69 17.73
C GLU A 178 9.18 -4.01 16.46
N ILE A 179 9.72 -4.86 15.59
CA ILE A 179 9.04 -5.28 14.35
C ILE A 179 7.74 -6.01 14.66
N VAL A 180 7.74 -6.93 15.62
CA VAL A 180 6.53 -7.67 16.00
C VAL A 180 5.49 -6.72 16.62
N PHE A 181 5.91 -5.80 17.49
CA PHE A 181 5.02 -4.80 18.06
C PHE A 181 4.41 -3.91 16.97
N TYR A 182 5.23 -3.43 16.03
CA TYR A 182 4.77 -2.68 14.87
C TYR A 182 3.76 -3.49 14.06
N ALA A 183 4.09 -4.71 13.67
CA ALA A 183 3.20 -5.59 12.88
C ALA A 183 1.85 -5.81 13.57
N ILE A 184 1.84 -6.05 14.89
CA ILE A 184 0.59 -6.20 15.65
C ILE A 184 -0.23 -4.90 15.65
N SER A 185 0.42 -3.76 15.89
CA SER A 185 -0.25 -2.46 15.88
C SER A 185 -0.82 -2.12 14.50
N SER A 186 -0.08 -2.42 13.43
CA SER A 186 -0.50 -2.27 12.05
C SER A 186 -1.68 -3.17 11.73
N MET A 187 -1.69 -4.44 12.17
CA MET A 187 -2.81 -5.35 11.95
C MET A 187 -4.12 -4.85 12.59
N LEU A 188 -4.04 -4.23 13.76
CA LEU A 188 -5.21 -3.60 14.39
C LEU A 188 -5.72 -2.42 13.53
N LEU A 189 -4.83 -1.53 13.11
CA LEU A 189 -5.18 -0.37 12.27
C LEU A 189 -5.72 -0.79 10.89
N ILE A 190 -5.14 -1.82 10.26
CA ILE A 190 -5.61 -2.41 9.00
C ILE A 190 -7.04 -2.91 9.17
N THR A 191 -7.30 -3.69 10.22
CA THR A 191 -8.63 -4.27 10.49
C THR A 191 -9.67 -3.17 10.70
N VAL A 192 -9.35 -2.14 11.49
CA VAL A 192 -10.23 -0.99 11.72
C VAL A 192 -10.47 -0.23 10.41
N SER A 193 -9.43 0.03 9.62
CA SER A 193 -9.52 0.78 8.36
C SER A 193 -10.35 0.06 7.30
N LEU A 194 -10.19 -1.25 7.16
CA LEU A 194 -10.99 -2.08 6.26
C LEU A 194 -12.45 -2.18 6.72
N TYR A 195 -12.68 -2.31 8.03
CA TYR A 195 -14.02 -2.32 8.59
C TYR A 195 -14.75 -0.98 8.32
N LEU A 196 -14.09 0.15 8.59
CA LEU A 196 -14.65 1.48 8.30
C LEU A 196 -14.88 1.69 6.81
N SER A 197 -13.95 1.26 5.95
CA SER A 197 -14.11 1.28 4.49
C SER A 197 -15.38 0.54 4.06
N TYR A 198 -15.58 -0.67 4.57
CA TYR A 198 -16.74 -1.50 4.27
C TYR A 198 -18.07 -0.86 4.72
N VAL A 199 -18.10 -0.31 5.95
CA VAL A 199 -19.29 0.35 6.50
C VAL A 199 -19.63 1.63 5.74
N ASN A 200 -18.62 2.44 5.39
CA ASN A 200 -18.82 3.70 4.69
C ASN A 200 -19.36 3.47 3.28
N VAL A 201 -18.82 2.51 2.51
CA VAL A 201 -19.33 2.19 1.17
C VAL A 201 -20.79 1.73 1.23
N ARG A 202 -21.17 0.90 2.21
CA ARG A 202 -22.57 0.46 2.41
C ARG A 202 -23.51 1.59 2.82
N THR A 203 -23.00 2.60 3.52
CA THR A 203 -23.84 3.74 3.92
C THR A 203 -24.16 4.64 2.73
N ILE A 204 -23.26 4.72 1.73
CA ILE A 204 -23.52 5.40 0.47
C ILE A 204 -24.67 4.70 -0.27
N GLU A 205 -24.65 3.36 -0.36
CA GLU A 205 -25.71 2.55 -0.97
C GLU A 205 -27.11 2.85 -0.39
N ARG A 206 -27.20 3.01 0.94
CA ARG A 206 -28.48 3.21 1.65
C ARG A 206 -29.10 4.60 1.54
N LYS A 207 -28.35 5.63 1.15
CA LYS A 207 -28.86 7.01 1.06
C LYS A 207 -29.51 7.34 -0.28
N ILE A 208 -29.36 6.45 -1.27
CA ILE A 208 -29.81 6.65 -2.65
C ILE A 208 -31.14 5.91 -2.93
N ILE A 209 -31.47 4.90 -2.13
CA ILE A 209 -32.75 4.15 -2.15
C ILE A 209 -33.78 4.85 -1.28
#